data_AF-A0A932G9W3-F1
#
_entry.id   AF-A0A932G9W3-F1
#
_cell.length_a   1.000
_cell.length_b   1.000
_cell.length_c   1.000
_cell.angle_alpha   90.00
_cell.angle_beta   90.00
_cell.angle_gamma   90.00
#
_symmetry.space_group_name_H-M   'P 1'
#
loop_
_entity.id
_entity.type
_entity.pdbx_description
1 polymer ?
#
loop_
_entity_poly.entity_id
_entity_poly.type
_entity_poly.pdbx_seq_one_letter_code
_entity_poly.pdbx_strand_id
1 'polypeptide(L)'
;MDTETLRKEVARIRWHHQIDLGHGVVTPGYDNSRKKLERLHFPVSFAGKSVLDVGAWDGFFSFEAERRGARRVLATDSFSWGGGGWGTPEGFQLARQALGSNVGTSLST
;
A
#
# COMPACT_ATOMS: atom_id res chain seq x y z
N MET A 1 5.40 -4.14 15.52
CA MET A 1 6.39 -3.06 15.57
C MET A 1 5.82 -1.97 16.47
N ASP A 2 6.60 -1.43 17.41
CA ASP A 2 6.13 -0.32 18.23
C ASP A 2 6.01 0.97 17.42
N THR A 3 5.23 1.92 17.92
CA THR A 3 4.90 3.16 17.20
C THR A 3 6.12 4.04 16.93
N GLU A 4 7.12 4.06 17.81
CA GLU A 4 8.30 4.90 17.62
C GLU A 4 9.19 4.34 16.51
N THR A 5 9.42 3.02 16.52
CA THR A 5 10.13 2.32 15.44
C THR A 5 9.41 2.50 14.11
N LEU A 6 8.07 2.37 14.08
CA LEU A 6 7.29 2.59 12.87
C LEU A 6 7.48 4.01 12.31
N ARG A 7 7.46 5.05 13.16
CA ARG A 7 7.69 6.44 12.73
C ARG A 7 9.08 6.63 12.14
N LYS A 8 10.11 6.03 12.75
CA LYS A 8 11.50 6.09 12.25
C LYS A 8 11.63 5.43 10.88
N GLU A 9 11.05 4.26 10.69
CA GLU A 9 11.09 3.56 9.40
C GLU A 9 10.30 4.30 8.32
N VAL A 10 9.12 4.85 8.65
CA VAL A 10 8.33 5.69 7.73
C VAL A 10 9.14 6.91 7.26
N ALA A 11 9.90 7.56 8.15
CA ALA A 11 10.68 8.75 7.81
C ALA A 11 11.86 8.49 6.85
N ARG A 12 12.28 7.22 6.69
CA ARG A 12 13.40 6.83 5.83
C ARG A 12 12.98 6.54 4.39
N ILE A 13 11.69 6.43 4.13
CA ILE A 13 11.13 6.00 2.85
C ILE A 13 10.53 7.20 2.12
N ARG A 14 10.74 7.26 0.81
CA ARG A 14 10.05 8.21 -0.07
C ARG A 14 8.68 7.65 -0.46
N TRP A 15 7.62 8.16 0.14
CA TRP A 15 6.25 7.69 -0.09
C TRP A 15 5.57 8.38 -1.26
N HIS A 16 4.85 7.61 -2.07
CA HIS A 16 3.87 8.12 -3.01
C HIS A 16 2.52 8.34 -2.33
N HIS A 17 1.99 7.32 -1.68
CA HIS A 17 0.65 7.32 -1.10
C HIS A 17 0.65 7.81 0.35
N GLN A 18 -0.44 8.48 0.74
CA GLN A 18 -0.81 8.68 2.13
C GLN A 18 -1.62 7.48 2.61
N ILE A 19 -1.01 6.68 3.48
CA ILE A 19 -1.56 5.44 4.03
C ILE A 19 -1.63 5.61 5.54
N ASP A 20 -2.81 5.37 6.12
CA ASP A 20 -2.95 5.22 7.58
C ASP A 20 -2.46 3.82 7.96
N LEU A 21 -1.33 3.77 8.67
CA LEU A 21 -0.69 2.54 9.13
C LEU A 21 -1.18 2.13 10.54
N GLY A 22 -2.20 2.81 11.07
CA GLY A 22 -2.69 2.64 12.43
C GLY A 22 -1.88 3.45 13.45
N HIS A 23 -2.36 3.45 14.69
CA HIS A 23 -1.70 4.12 15.84
C HIS A 23 -1.37 5.61 15.60
N GLY A 24 -2.16 6.29 14.77
CA GLY A 24 -1.95 7.70 14.42
C GLY A 24 -0.68 7.95 13.58
N VAL A 25 -0.20 6.94 12.85
CA VAL A 25 0.90 7.08 11.90
C VAL A 25 0.34 7.05 10.48
N VAL A 26 0.46 8.17 9.79
CA VAL A 26 0.12 8.29 8.37
C VAL A 26 1.40 8.56 7.59
N THR A 27 1.60 7.84 6.48
CA THR A 27 2.78 8.03 5.63
C THR A 27 2.77 9.42 4.99
N PRO A 28 3.92 10.11 4.88
CA PRO A 28 4.01 11.45 4.31
C PRO A 28 4.03 11.43 2.78
N GLY A 29 3.10 10.69 2.16
CA GLY A 29 3.02 10.57 0.69
C GLY A 29 2.60 11.86 0.00
N TYR A 30 3.10 12.04 -1.22
CA TYR A 30 2.74 13.16 -2.11
C TYR A 30 1.26 13.12 -2.53
N ASP A 31 0.73 11.92 -2.77
CA ASP A 31 -0.64 11.71 -3.21
C ASP A 31 -1.60 11.63 -2.02
N ASN A 32 -2.63 12.47 -2.05
CA ASN A 32 -3.75 12.35 -1.12
C ASN A 32 -4.67 11.19 -1.56
N SER A 33 -4.23 9.98 -1.26
CA SER A 33 -4.83 8.74 -1.75
C SER A 33 -6.24 8.53 -1.22
N ARG A 34 -6.55 9.00 -0.01
CA ARG A 34 -7.91 8.98 0.56
C ARG A 34 -8.87 9.85 -0.26
N LYS A 35 -8.50 11.09 -0.55
CA LYS A 35 -9.31 12.00 -1.37
C LYS A 35 -9.44 11.48 -2.81
N LYS A 36 -8.38 10.86 -3.35
CA LYS A 36 -8.45 10.19 -4.66
C LYS A 36 -9.46 9.04 -4.64
N LEU A 37 -9.40 8.17 -3.64
CA LEU A 37 -10.31 7.05 -3.45
C LEU A 37 -11.78 7.48 -3.41
N GLU A 38 -12.10 8.59 -2.75
CA GLU A 38 -13.46 9.15 -2.69
C GLU A 38 -13.99 9.61 -4.05
N ARG A 39 -13.10 10.03 -4.95
CA ARG A 39 -13.44 10.46 -6.32
C ARG A 39 -13.48 9.31 -7.30
N LEU A 40 -12.80 8.20 -6.98
CA LEU A 40 -12.89 6.98 -7.77
C LEU A 40 -14.21 6.29 -7.43
N HIS A 41 -14.86 5.71 -8.44
CA HIS A 41 -15.96 4.76 -8.22
C HIS A 41 -15.40 3.41 -7.72
N PHE A 42 -14.54 3.44 -6.70
CA PHE A 42 -13.90 2.26 -6.15
C PHE A 42 -14.97 1.41 -5.45
N PRO A 43 -15.14 0.13 -5.82
CA PRO A 43 -16.20 -0.72 -5.30
C PRO A 43 -16.26 -0.70 -3.78
N VAL A 44 -17.47 -0.53 -3.22
CA VAL A 44 -17.69 -0.53 -1.76
C VAL A 44 -17.35 -1.88 -1.12
N SER A 45 -17.37 -2.95 -1.91
CA SER A 45 -17.01 -4.31 -1.48
C SER A 45 -16.34 -5.08 -2.62
N PHE A 46 -15.37 -5.91 -2.25
CA PHE A 46 -14.70 -6.91 -3.10
C PHE A 46 -14.98 -8.35 -2.64
N ALA A 47 -16.00 -8.56 -1.79
CA ALA A 47 -16.34 -9.89 -1.27
C ALA A 47 -16.39 -10.96 -2.37
N GLY A 48 -15.64 -12.05 -2.17
CA GLY A 48 -15.54 -13.17 -3.09
C GLY A 48 -14.70 -12.93 -4.36
N LYS A 49 -14.20 -11.71 -4.58
CA LYS A 49 -13.40 -11.35 -5.76
C LYS A 49 -11.91 -11.52 -5.51
N SER A 50 -11.18 -11.78 -6.60
CA SER A 50 -9.72 -11.63 -6.64
C SER A 50 -9.38 -10.31 -7.33
N VAL A 51 -8.39 -9.59 -6.81
CA VAL A 51 -7.95 -8.28 -7.32
C VAL A 51 -6.50 -8.37 -7.78
N LEU A 52 -6.21 -7.80 -8.94
CA LEU A 52 -4.86 -7.51 -9.42
C LEU A 52 -4.71 -6.00 -9.45
N ASP A 53 -3.72 -5.49 -8.71
CA ASP A 53 -3.33 -4.08 -8.68
C ASP A 53 -2.02 -3.91 -9.44
N VAL A 54 -2.06 -3.15 -10.54
CA VAL A 54 -0.93 -2.95 -11.46
C VAL A 54 -0.46 -1.51 -11.37
N GLY A 55 0.83 -1.31 -11.08
CA GLY A 55 1.37 0.00 -10.72
C GLY A 55 1.05 0.35 -9.26
N ALA A 56 1.25 -0.62 -8.36
CA ALA A 56 0.79 -0.53 -6.99
C ALA A 56 1.54 0.52 -6.13
N TRP A 57 2.73 0.98 -6.54
CA TRP A 57 3.60 1.84 -5.73
C TRP A 57 3.73 1.32 -4.28
N ASP A 58 3.29 2.11 -3.29
CA ASP A 58 3.29 1.73 -1.87
C ASP A 58 2.12 0.83 -1.45
N GLY A 59 1.16 0.57 -2.34
CA GLY A 59 0.10 -0.42 -2.14
C GLY A 59 -1.23 0.09 -1.57
N PHE A 60 -1.48 1.40 -1.50
CA PHE A 60 -2.71 1.95 -0.89
C PHE A 60 -4.00 1.28 -1.41
N PHE A 61 -4.17 1.19 -2.73
CA PHE A 61 -5.38 0.60 -3.32
C PHE A 61 -5.44 -0.91 -3.14
N SER A 62 -4.29 -1.59 -3.12
CA SER A 62 -4.20 -3.01 -2.78
C SER A 62 -4.71 -3.29 -1.36
N PHE A 63 -4.23 -2.53 -0.37
CA PHE A 63 -4.66 -2.69 1.03
C PHE A 63 -6.13 -2.30 1.21
N GLU A 64 -6.61 -1.27 0.52
CA GLU A 64 -8.01 -0.89 0.56
C GLU A 64 -8.92 -1.98 -0.06
N ALA A 65 -8.48 -2.64 -1.14
CA ALA A 65 -9.21 -3.77 -1.73
C ALA A 65 -9.29 -4.96 -0.76
N GLU A 66 -8.20 -5.29 -0.07
CA GLU A 66 -8.19 -6.30 0.99
C GLU A 66 -9.14 -5.93 2.13
N ARG A 67 -9.05 -4.69 2.63
CA ARG A 67 -9.92 -4.17 3.70
C ARG A 67 -11.41 -4.22 3.33
N ARG A 68 -11.73 -4.11 2.04
CA ARG A 68 -13.10 -4.23 1.49
C ARG A 68 -13.51 -5.67 1.16
N GLY A 69 -12.76 -6.66 1.62
CA GLY A 69 -13.15 -8.08 1.59
C GLY A 69 -12.75 -8.84 0.34
N ALA A 70 -11.77 -8.35 -0.44
CA ALA A 70 -11.20 -9.15 -1.51
C ALA A 70 -10.69 -10.49 -0.96
N ARG A 71 -11.04 -11.60 -1.62
CA ARG A 71 -10.57 -12.94 -1.24
C ARG A 71 -9.07 -13.09 -1.44
N ARG A 72 -8.53 -12.39 -2.45
CA ARG A 72 -7.10 -12.36 -2.77
C ARG A 72 -6.78 -11.04 -3.44
N VAL A 73 -5.63 -10.46 -3.09
CA VAL A 73 -5.07 -9.31 -3.78
C VAL A 73 -3.64 -9.64 -4.19
N LEU A 74 -3.28 -9.35 -5.43
CA LEU A 74 -1.91 -9.37 -5.92
C LEU A 74 -1.52 -7.97 -6.38
N ALA A 75 -0.47 -7.42 -5.79
CA ALA A 75 0.13 -6.15 -6.17
C ALA A 75 1.36 -6.39 -7.05
N THR A 76 1.52 -5.58 -8.10
CA THR A 76 2.71 -5.61 -8.96
C THR A 76 3.10 -4.22 -9.41
N ASP A 77 4.39 -3.90 -9.31
CA ASP A 77 4.96 -2.66 -9.82
C ASP A 77 6.45 -2.85 -10.16
N SER A 78 6.75 -3.40 -11.33
CA SER A 78 8.14 -3.66 -11.74
C SER A 78 8.97 -2.38 -11.91
N PHE A 79 8.35 -1.28 -12.35
CA PHE A 79 9.04 -0.02 -12.61
C PHE A 79 9.41 0.69 -11.31
N SER A 80 8.45 0.82 -10.39
CA SER A 80 8.66 1.54 -9.14
C SER A 80 9.39 0.71 -8.11
N TRP A 81 9.34 -0.62 -8.17
CA TRP A 81 10.14 -1.48 -7.28
C TRP A 81 11.52 -1.80 -7.85
N GLY A 82 11.78 -1.53 -9.13
CA GLY A 82 13.09 -1.69 -9.75
C GLY A 82 14.07 -0.53 -9.51
N GLY A 83 13.70 0.49 -8.74
CA GLY A 83 14.57 1.64 -8.42
C GLY A 83 14.66 2.71 -9.51
N GLY A 84 14.10 2.48 -10.69
CA GLY A 84 14.10 3.45 -11.80
C GLY A 84 12.98 4.49 -11.74
N GLY A 85 11.98 4.30 -10.88
CA GLY A 85 10.78 5.12 -10.77
C GLY A 85 10.69 5.96 -9.49
N TRP A 86 9.54 5.89 -8.80
CA TRP A 86 9.25 6.70 -7.61
C TRP A 86 10.03 6.28 -6.36
N GLY A 87 10.43 5.03 -6.26
CA GLY A 87 11.10 4.53 -5.07
C GLY A 87 11.63 3.10 -5.22
N THR A 88 11.50 2.36 -4.13
CA THR A 88 11.94 0.98 -3.92
C THR A 88 10.78 0.21 -3.26
N PRO A 89 10.76 -1.14 -3.21
CA PRO A 89 9.64 -1.89 -2.62
C PRO A 89 9.42 -1.67 -1.12
N GLU A 90 10.31 -0.95 -0.43
CA GLU A 90 10.34 -0.75 1.01
C GLU A 90 9.05 -0.11 1.54
N GLY A 91 8.50 0.88 0.83
CA GLY A 91 7.23 1.51 1.22
C GLY A 91 6.08 0.51 1.26
N PHE A 92 5.95 -0.30 0.20
CA PHE A 92 4.97 -1.36 0.15
C PHE A 92 5.19 -2.39 1.27
N GLN A 93 6.43 -2.85 1.46
CA GLN A 93 6.75 -3.88 2.45
C GLN A 93 6.47 -3.41 3.88
N LEU A 94 6.87 -2.18 4.21
CA LEU A 94 6.63 -1.60 5.52
C LEU A 94 5.14 -1.41 5.78
N ALA A 95 4.39 -0.89 4.80
CA ALA A 95 2.95 -0.72 4.93
C ALA A 95 2.24 -2.07 5.10
N ARG A 96 2.61 -3.08 4.31
CA ARG A 96 2.07 -4.44 4.43
C ARG A 96 2.30 -5.01 5.83
N GLN A 97 3.52 -4.87 6.34
CA GLN A 97 3.87 -5.34 7.68
C GLN A 97 3.10 -4.60 8.78
N ALA A 98 3.04 -3.27 8.71
CA ALA A 98 2.36 -2.44 9.70
C ALA A 98 0.85 -2.71 9.77
N LEU A 99 0.23 -2.97 8.60
CA LEU A 99 -1.21 -3.27 8.49
C LEU A 99 -1.54 -4.74 8.78
N GLY A 100 -0.54 -5.62 8.93
CA GLY A 100 -0.77 -7.07 9.03
C GLY A 100 -1.46 -7.65 7.79
N SER A 101 -1.21 -7.06 6.62
CA SER A 101 -1.90 -7.37 5.37
C SER A 101 -1.39 -8.66 4.72
N ASN A 102 -2.29 -9.40 4.07
CA ASN A 102 -1.99 -10.61 3.29
C ASN A 102 -1.85 -10.35 1.78
N VAL A 103 -1.87 -9.08 1.34
CA VAL A 103 -1.63 -8.71 -0.06
C VAL A 103 -0.31 -9.34 -0.56
N GLY A 104 -0.43 -10.16 -1.60
CA GLY A 104 0.71 -10.79 -2.27
C GLY A 104 1.42 -9.81 -3.21
N THR A 105 2.69 -10.09 -3.51
CA THR A 105 3.51 -9.28 -4.43
C THR A 105 4.14 -10.15 -5.51
N SER A 106 4.43 -9.55 -6.67
CA SER A 106 5.23 -10.21 -7.72
C SER A 106 6.75 -10.09 -7.52
N LEU A 107 7.21 -9.53 -6.40
CA LEU A 107 8.64 -9.50 -6.07
C LEU A 107 9.15 -10.92 -5.87
N SER A 108 10.23 -11.29 -6.57
CA SER A 108 10.94 -12.53 -6.34
C SER A 108 11.54 -12.53 -4.93
N THR A 109 11.24 -13.56 -4.14
CA THR A 109 11.82 -13.83 -2.81
C THR A 109 13.30 -14.16 -2.90
#